data_AF-A0A1A6GUF7-F1
#
_entry.id   AF-A0A1A6GUF7-F1
#
_cell.length_a   1.000
_cell.length_b   1.000
_cell.length_c   1.000
_cell.angle_alpha   90.00
_cell.angle_beta   90.00
_cell.angle_gamma   90.00
#
_symmetry.space_group_name_H-M   'P 1'
#
loop_
_entity.id
_entity.type
_entity.pdbx_description
1 polymer ?
#
loop_
_entity_poly.entity_id
_entity_poly.type
_entity_poly.pdbx_seq_one_letter_code
_entity_poly.pdbx_strand_id
1 'polypeptide(L)'
;MGLLRAIGFFHGNLFLFGVMIGAGIFVSPIGVLKYSSLNIPVSLSIWAAAALLKMMNALCLAEAATTFPVSAAPYYFLKRSLGSSAAFLNLWIGIFGYSLGLSTQSLLIANCLIQPFYSGCPAPELPKKCLAFAVLWSLGILNSRGVTTVSWFNTISSLMKMAVLCFISLTGVVLLVIGKRENVSRFENALDAEFPVSTLNSASCGILAASRMFYTASQEGQLPSIFSMLNNYHCPVAAVTKIIIFSSIAVIPSRLVNLIKYLMLATLILSELSMIALLKLRYQEPNLHRPYK
;
A
#
# COMPACT_ATOMS: atom_id res chain seq x y z
N MET A 1 -4.49 -7.78 -26.17
CA MET A 1 -4.08 -8.80 -25.17
C MET A 1 -4.18 -8.18 -23.79
N GLY A 2 -5.04 -8.74 -22.93
CA GLY A 2 -5.24 -8.27 -21.56
C GLY A 2 -4.30 -8.94 -20.55
N LEU A 3 -4.34 -8.49 -19.30
CA LEU A 3 -3.62 -9.15 -18.19
C LEU A 3 -4.24 -10.53 -17.92
N LEU A 4 -3.39 -11.55 -17.75
CA LEU A 4 -3.84 -12.90 -17.43
C LEU A 4 -4.27 -13.02 -15.96
N ARG A 5 -5.31 -13.82 -15.71
CA ARG A 5 -5.72 -14.22 -14.36
C ARG A 5 -4.77 -15.29 -13.82
N ALA A 6 -3.60 -14.85 -13.35
CA ALA A 6 -2.52 -15.73 -12.90
C ALA A 6 -2.54 -16.03 -11.38
N ILE A 7 -3.36 -15.33 -10.60
CA ILE A 7 -3.40 -15.45 -9.14
C ILE A 7 -4.66 -16.24 -8.73
N GLY A 8 -4.46 -17.39 -8.09
CA GLY A 8 -5.54 -18.21 -7.53
C GLY A 8 -6.10 -17.66 -6.21
N PHE A 9 -7.20 -18.23 -5.72
CA PHE A 9 -7.90 -17.75 -4.52
C PHE A 9 -7.01 -17.62 -3.28
N PHE A 10 -6.25 -18.68 -2.96
CA PHE A 10 -5.39 -18.70 -1.78
C PHE A 10 -4.28 -17.63 -1.83
N HIS A 11 -3.53 -17.61 -2.93
CA HIS A 11 -2.47 -16.62 -3.15
C HIS A 11 -3.03 -15.20 -3.21
N GLY A 12 -4.24 -15.02 -3.75
CA GLY A 12 -4.94 -13.74 -3.80
C GLY A 12 -5.30 -13.22 -2.41
N ASN A 13 -5.89 -14.06 -1.55
CA ASN A 13 -6.24 -13.67 -0.18
C ASN A 13 -5.00 -13.36 0.65
N LEU A 14 -3.96 -14.19 0.56
CA LEU A 14 -2.74 -13.97 1.32
C LEU A 14 -1.99 -12.72 0.85
N PHE A 15 -2.01 -12.46 -0.46
CA PHE A 15 -1.55 -11.20 -1.03
C PHE A 15 -2.32 -10.00 -0.46
N LEU A 16 -3.66 -10.07 -0.40
CA LEU A 16 -4.49 -8.99 0.15
C LEU A 16 -4.16 -8.71 1.62
N PHE A 17 -4.05 -9.75 2.46
CA PHE A 17 -3.61 -9.58 3.85
C PHE A 17 -2.21 -8.94 3.93
N GLY A 18 -1.31 -9.35 3.05
CA GLY A 18 0.03 -8.79 2.92
C GLY A 18 0.09 -7.31 2.56
N VAL A 19 -0.86 -6.84 1.76
CA VAL A 19 -1.00 -5.43 1.37
C VAL A 19 -1.60 -4.61 2.50
N MET A 20 -2.60 -5.14 3.19
CA MET A 20 -3.28 -4.47 4.30
C MET A 20 -2.35 -4.28 5.50
N ILE A 21 -1.52 -5.29 5.80
CA ILE A 21 -0.60 -5.27 6.93
C ILE A 21 0.75 -4.69 6.47
N GLY A 22 0.86 -3.37 6.57
CA GLY A 22 2.07 -2.60 6.30
C GLY A 22 2.90 -2.31 7.56
N ALA A 23 4.01 -1.60 7.36
CA ALA A 23 4.90 -1.15 8.43
C ALA A 23 4.25 -0.21 9.46
N GLY A 24 3.13 0.42 9.09
CA GLY A 24 2.40 1.34 9.96
C GLY A 24 1.96 0.70 11.28
N ILE A 25 1.79 -0.63 11.35
CA ILE A 25 1.42 -1.29 12.62
C ILE A 25 2.48 -1.12 13.72
N PHE A 26 3.75 -0.93 13.36
CA PHE A 26 4.85 -0.72 14.29
C PHE A 26 5.02 0.76 14.68
N VAL A 27 4.73 1.68 13.76
CA VAL A 27 4.98 3.13 13.95
C VAL A 27 3.73 3.90 14.40
N SER A 28 2.56 3.55 13.89
CA SER A 28 1.31 4.31 14.08
C SER A 28 0.79 4.32 15.53
N PRO A 29 0.86 3.24 16.33
CA PRO A 29 0.34 3.25 17.70
C PRO A 29 0.96 4.34 18.57
N ILE A 30 2.29 4.51 18.48
CA ILE A 30 3.06 5.52 19.23
C ILE A 30 2.62 6.93 18.81
N GLY A 31 2.42 7.15 17.50
CA GLY A 31 1.94 8.42 16.96
C GLY A 31 0.54 8.77 17.46
N VAL A 32 -0.42 7.85 17.34
CA VAL A 32 -1.82 8.08 17.76
C VAL A 32 -1.90 8.34 19.26
N LEU A 33 -1.16 7.58 20.08
CA LEU A 33 -1.15 7.76 21.53
C LEU A 33 -0.55 9.12 21.92
N LYS A 34 0.53 9.55 21.25
CA LYS A 34 1.15 10.86 21.47
C LYS A 34 0.20 12.01 21.16
N TYR A 35 -0.54 11.94 20.04
CA TYR A 35 -1.51 12.98 19.66
C TYR A 35 -2.84 12.89 20.42
N SER A 36 -3.13 11.78 21.09
CA SER A 36 -4.31 11.58 21.95
C SER A 36 -4.06 11.96 23.42
N SER A 37 -3.05 12.79 23.70
CA SER A 37 -2.64 13.17 25.06
C SER A 37 -2.36 11.97 25.98
N LEU A 38 -1.79 10.89 25.43
CA LEU A 38 -1.52 9.63 26.13
C LEU A 38 -2.78 8.94 26.70
N ASN A 39 -3.96 9.32 26.22
CA ASN A 39 -5.23 8.75 26.66
C ASN A 39 -5.57 7.49 25.87
N ILE A 40 -5.51 6.33 26.54
CA ILE A 40 -5.71 5.00 25.95
C ILE A 40 -7.11 4.83 25.30
N PRO A 41 -8.24 5.07 25.99
CA PRO A 41 -9.57 4.92 25.38
C PRO A 41 -9.79 5.82 24.17
N VAL A 42 -9.25 7.05 24.17
CA VAL A 42 -9.34 7.95 23.01
C VAL A 42 -8.58 7.36 21.82
N SER A 43 -7.34 6.91 22.04
CA SER A 43 -6.54 6.23 21.01
C SER A 43 -7.27 5.01 20.42
N LEU A 44 -7.87 4.16 21.26
CA LEU A 44 -8.64 3.00 20.81
C LEU A 44 -9.89 3.40 20.00
N SER A 45 -10.59 4.46 20.40
CA SER A 45 -11.75 4.96 19.65
C SER A 45 -11.37 5.46 18.25
N ILE A 46 -10.21 6.11 18.11
CA ILE A 46 -9.68 6.57 16.81
C ILE A 46 -9.39 5.37 15.89
N TRP A 47 -8.77 4.32 16.42
CA TRP A 47 -8.52 3.08 15.68
C TRP A 47 -9.82 2.41 15.24
N ALA A 48 -10.79 2.30 16.13
CA ALA A 48 -12.09 1.70 15.82
C ALA A 48 -12.83 2.49 14.73
N ALA A 49 -12.84 3.82 14.81
CA ALA A 49 -13.44 4.69 13.80
C ALA A 49 -12.76 4.55 12.43
N ALA A 50 -11.41 4.53 12.40
CA ALA A 50 -10.66 4.33 11.17
C ALA A 50 -10.92 2.96 10.53
N ALA A 51 -11.02 1.90 11.34
CA ALA A 51 -11.34 0.56 10.87
C ALA A 51 -12.75 0.48 10.27
N LEU A 52 -13.74 1.12 10.92
CA LEU A 52 -15.11 1.18 10.43
C LEU A 52 -15.19 1.88 9.07
N LEU A 53 -14.57 3.06 8.93
CA LEU A 53 -14.53 3.80 7.67
C LEU A 53 -13.88 2.97 6.54
N LYS A 54 -12.77 2.29 6.83
CA LYS A 54 -12.11 1.43 5.84
C LYS A 54 -12.93 0.20 5.47
N MET A 55 -13.68 -0.37 6.41
CA MET A 55 -14.62 -1.46 6.13
C MET A 55 -15.74 -0.99 5.20
N MET A 56 -16.36 0.16 5.46
CA MET A 56 -17.40 0.72 4.59
C MET A 56 -16.88 0.94 3.16
N ASN A 57 -15.71 1.55 3.03
CA ASN A 57 -15.06 1.76 1.73
C ASN A 57 -14.74 0.45 1.00
N ALA A 58 -14.27 -0.58 1.72
CA ALA A 58 -13.99 -1.89 1.13
C ALA A 58 -15.25 -2.57 0.59
N LEU A 59 -16.37 -2.51 1.32
CA LEU A 59 -17.65 -3.08 0.89
C LEU A 59 -18.19 -2.37 -0.36
N CYS A 60 -18.07 -1.04 -0.42
CA CYS A 60 -18.44 -0.26 -1.59
C CYS A 60 -17.61 -0.63 -2.83
N LEU A 61 -16.30 -0.75 -2.67
CA LEU A 61 -15.43 -1.19 -3.76
C LEU A 61 -15.68 -2.64 -4.17
N ALA A 62 -16.13 -3.52 -3.25
CA ALA A 62 -16.53 -4.87 -3.57
C ALA A 62 -17.80 -4.93 -4.44
N GLU A 63 -18.82 -4.11 -4.15
CA GLU A 63 -20.00 -3.94 -5.01
C GLU A 63 -19.59 -3.41 -6.39
N ALA A 64 -18.75 -2.37 -6.44
CA ALA A 64 -18.29 -1.81 -7.70
C ALA A 64 -17.49 -2.83 -8.54
N ALA A 65 -16.59 -3.59 -7.91
CA ALA A 65 -15.76 -4.58 -8.58
C ALA A 65 -16.56 -5.79 -9.11
N THR A 66 -17.61 -6.21 -8.39
CA THR A 66 -18.49 -7.31 -8.83
C THR A 66 -19.49 -6.86 -9.90
N THR A 67 -19.90 -5.59 -9.87
CA THR A 67 -20.79 -5.00 -10.88
C THR A 67 -20.07 -4.76 -12.20
N PHE A 68 -18.79 -4.34 -12.15
CA PHE A 68 -17.99 -4.04 -13.34
C PHE A 68 -16.72 -4.92 -13.39
N PRO A 69 -16.80 -6.15 -13.94
CA PRO A 69 -15.68 -7.10 -13.97
C PRO A 69 -14.67 -6.76 -15.07
N VAL A 70 -14.24 -5.51 -15.16
CA VAL A 70 -13.27 -5.01 -16.13
C VAL A 70 -11.92 -4.73 -15.46
N SER A 71 -10.83 -4.91 -16.22
CA SER A 71 -9.52 -4.40 -15.81
C SER A 71 -9.63 -2.87 -15.70
N ALA A 72 -9.27 -2.29 -14.55
CA ALA A 72 -9.50 -0.87 -14.18
C ALA A 72 -10.86 -0.52 -13.55
N ALA A 73 -11.58 -1.48 -12.97
CA ALA A 73 -12.88 -1.25 -12.33
C ALA A 73 -12.97 0.05 -11.47
N PRO A 74 -11.99 0.41 -10.61
CA PRO A 74 -12.08 1.64 -9.82
C PRO A 74 -12.07 2.93 -10.66
N TYR A 75 -11.27 2.97 -11.73
CA TYR A 75 -11.22 4.12 -12.62
C TYR A 75 -12.48 4.23 -13.47
N TYR A 76 -12.93 3.10 -14.05
CA TYR A 76 -14.15 3.05 -14.85
C TYR A 76 -15.38 3.46 -14.03
N PHE A 77 -15.49 2.92 -12.80
CA PHE A 77 -16.54 3.24 -11.85
C PHE A 77 -16.58 4.74 -11.52
N LEU A 78 -15.42 5.35 -11.22
CA LEU A 78 -15.36 6.76 -10.90
C LEU A 78 -15.69 7.65 -12.11
N LYS A 79 -15.24 7.25 -13.31
CA LYS A 79 -15.52 7.94 -14.58
C LYS A 79 -17.02 7.91 -14.90
N ARG A 80 -17.69 6.78 -14.69
CA ARG A 80 -19.14 6.60 -14.90
C ARG A 80 -19.97 7.45 -13.94
N SER A 81 -19.60 7.47 -12.66
CA SER A 81 -20.37 8.10 -11.59
C SER A 81 -20.12 9.61 -11.44
N LEU A 82 -18.86 10.03 -11.44
CA LEU A 82 -18.43 11.41 -11.15
C LEU A 82 -17.89 12.15 -12.38
N GLY A 83 -17.75 11.47 -13.52
CA GLY A 83 -17.29 12.06 -14.77
C GLY A 83 -15.77 11.96 -14.98
N SER A 84 -15.34 12.38 -16.17
CA SER A 84 -13.95 12.23 -16.62
C SER A 84 -12.95 12.99 -15.77
N SER A 85 -13.28 14.21 -15.32
CA SER A 85 -12.37 15.06 -14.54
C SER A 85 -12.02 14.47 -13.18
N ALA A 86 -13.01 13.94 -12.46
CA ALA A 86 -12.80 13.29 -11.17
C ALA A 86 -11.96 12.00 -11.33
N ALA A 87 -12.24 11.21 -12.37
CA ALA A 87 -11.48 10.01 -12.70
C ALA A 87 -10.02 10.33 -13.05
N PHE A 88 -9.78 11.38 -13.84
CA PHE A 88 -8.45 11.85 -14.20
C PHE A 88 -7.66 12.31 -12.97
N LEU A 89 -8.25 13.16 -12.11
CA LEU A 89 -7.60 13.61 -10.88
C LEU A 89 -7.27 12.44 -9.95
N ASN A 90 -8.21 11.51 -9.76
CA ASN A 90 -7.99 10.33 -8.93
C ASN A 90 -6.85 9.46 -9.48
N LEU A 91 -6.79 9.29 -10.81
CA LEU A 91 -5.73 8.53 -11.46
C LEU A 91 -4.35 9.15 -11.22
N TRP A 92 -4.21 10.47 -11.44
CA TRP A 92 -2.94 11.16 -11.25
C TRP A 92 -2.51 11.24 -9.79
N ILE A 93 -3.43 11.56 -8.87
CA ILE A 93 -3.14 11.57 -7.43
C ILE A 93 -2.75 10.17 -6.96
N GLY A 94 -3.40 9.13 -7.48
CA GLY A 94 -3.01 7.74 -7.26
C GLY A 94 -1.58 7.44 -7.72
N ILE A 95 -1.25 7.76 -8.98
CA ILE A 95 0.10 7.55 -9.54
C ILE A 95 1.19 8.23 -8.71
N PHE A 96 1.01 9.51 -8.37
CA PHE A 96 1.98 10.24 -7.53
C PHE A 96 2.03 9.71 -6.10
N GLY A 97 0.88 9.36 -5.52
CA GLY A 97 0.77 8.75 -4.21
C GLY A 97 1.56 7.45 -4.11
N TYR A 98 1.43 6.56 -5.12
CA TYR A 98 2.22 5.33 -5.18
C TYR A 98 3.72 5.60 -5.30
N SER A 99 4.13 6.55 -6.16
CA SER A 99 5.55 6.85 -6.35
C SER A 99 6.22 7.38 -5.08
N LEU A 100 5.53 8.28 -4.38
CA LEU A 100 6.03 8.86 -3.13
C LEU A 100 5.99 7.87 -1.97
N GLY A 101 4.93 7.04 -1.91
CA GLY A 101 4.87 5.92 -0.98
C GLY A 101 6.05 4.97 -1.17
N LEU A 102 6.36 4.61 -2.42
CA LEU A 102 7.46 3.71 -2.74
C LEU A 102 8.83 4.30 -2.38
N SER A 103 9.06 5.60 -2.63
CA SER A 103 10.27 6.31 -2.16
C SER A 103 10.43 6.22 -0.64
N THR A 104 9.36 6.52 0.09
CA THR A 104 9.35 6.48 1.57
C THR A 104 9.66 5.10 2.10
N GLN A 105 9.02 4.08 1.53
CA GLN A 105 9.23 2.68 1.91
C GLN A 105 10.67 2.24 1.63
N SER A 106 11.25 2.65 0.50
CA SER A 106 12.65 2.34 0.19
C SER A 106 13.63 3.01 1.17
N LEU A 107 13.36 4.24 1.59
CA LEU A 107 14.14 4.96 2.59
C LEU A 107 14.02 4.34 3.98
N LEU A 108 12.82 3.89 4.37
CA LEU A 108 12.59 3.16 5.61
C LEU A 108 13.38 1.84 5.63
N ILE A 109 13.28 1.04 4.56
CA ILE A 109 14.05 -0.21 4.42
C ILE A 109 15.56 0.08 4.51
N ALA A 110 16.03 1.10 3.78
CA ALA A 110 17.43 1.48 3.81
C ALA A 110 17.90 1.90 5.21
N ASN A 111 17.08 2.66 5.93
CA ASN A 111 17.36 3.07 7.30
C ASN A 111 17.45 1.84 8.23
N CYS A 112 16.48 0.92 8.18
CA CYS A 112 16.47 -0.28 9.00
C CYS A 112 17.67 -1.21 8.72
N LEU A 113 18.10 -1.33 7.46
CA LEU A 113 19.25 -2.16 7.09
C LEU A 113 20.59 -1.58 7.52
N ILE A 114 20.73 -0.25 7.47
CA ILE A 114 22.01 0.41 7.75
C ILE A 114 22.18 0.75 9.24
N GLN A 115 21.09 0.97 9.98
CA GLN A 115 21.11 1.38 11.39
C GLN A 115 21.96 0.46 12.30
N PRO A 116 21.96 -0.88 12.15
CA PRO A 116 22.79 -1.76 12.98
C PRO A 116 24.31 -1.53 12.82
N PHE A 117 24.75 -1.02 11.66
CA PHE A 117 26.16 -0.71 11.40
C PHE A 117 26.61 0.62 12.01
N TYR A 118 25.67 1.47 12.42
CA TYR A 118 25.92 2.77 13.04
C TYR A 118 25.35 2.80 14.46
N SER A 119 25.79 1.86 15.31
CA SER A 119 25.36 1.77 16.71
C SER A 119 25.67 3.08 17.44
N GLY A 120 24.63 3.81 17.86
CA GLY A 120 24.74 5.04 18.65
C GLY A 120 24.80 6.35 17.85
N CYS A 121 24.82 6.32 16.52
CA CYS A 121 24.81 7.52 15.68
C CYS A 121 23.72 7.43 14.60
N PRO A 122 23.12 8.55 14.17
CA PRO A 122 22.24 8.55 13.00
C PRO A 122 23.05 8.24 11.74
N ALA A 123 22.56 7.30 10.92
CA ALA A 123 23.24 6.92 9.69
C ALA A 123 23.34 8.10 8.70
N PRO A 124 24.50 8.28 8.04
CA PRO A 124 24.71 9.37 7.08
C PRO A 124 23.71 9.30 5.90
N GLU A 125 23.29 10.46 5.39
CA GLU A 125 22.23 10.54 4.38
C GLU A 125 22.61 9.88 3.04
N LEU A 126 23.87 9.98 2.63
CA LEU A 126 24.31 9.52 1.31
C LEU A 126 24.26 7.99 1.17
N PRO A 127 24.86 7.19 2.08
CA PRO A 127 24.71 5.73 2.06
C PRO A 127 23.26 5.25 2.15
N LYS A 128 22.42 5.91 2.95
CA LYS A 128 20.99 5.62 3.05
C LYS A 128 20.27 5.81 1.72
N LYS A 129 20.53 6.92 1.01
CA LYS A 129 19.95 7.18 -0.32
C LYS A 129 20.44 6.18 -1.37
N CYS A 130 21.74 5.86 -1.39
CA CYS A 130 22.30 4.85 -2.29
C CYS A 130 21.65 3.47 -2.09
N LEU A 131 21.49 3.04 -0.84
CA LEU A 131 20.82 1.79 -0.51
C LEU A 131 19.34 1.81 -0.90
N ALA A 132 18.64 2.93 -0.68
CA ALA A 132 17.25 3.09 -1.11
C ALA A 132 17.08 2.95 -2.63
N PHE A 133 17.98 3.56 -3.43
CA PHE A 133 18.01 3.35 -4.88
C PHE A 133 18.21 1.88 -5.26
N ALA A 134 19.17 1.20 -4.62
CA ALA A 134 19.41 -0.22 -4.88
C ALA A 134 18.18 -1.09 -4.57
N VAL A 135 17.46 -0.79 -3.48
CA VAL A 135 16.20 -1.47 -3.13
C VAL A 135 15.10 -1.18 -4.17
N LEU A 136 14.94 0.07 -4.62
CA LEU A 136 13.94 0.42 -5.64
C LEU A 136 14.18 -0.33 -6.96
N TRP A 137 15.41 -0.31 -7.46
CA TRP A 137 15.76 -0.95 -8.73
C TRP A 137 15.69 -2.47 -8.65
N SER A 138 16.12 -3.08 -7.55
CA SER A 138 15.98 -4.54 -7.35
C SER A 138 14.51 -4.97 -7.30
N LEU A 139 13.65 -4.23 -6.60
CA LEU A 139 12.20 -4.46 -6.61
C LEU A 139 11.60 -4.26 -8.00
N GLY A 140 12.03 -3.23 -8.74
CA GLY A 140 11.60 -3.00 -10.13
C GLY A 140 11.93 -4.18 -11.05
N ILE A 141 13.14 -4.72 -10.94
CA ILE A 141 13.58 -5.90 -11.69
C ILE A 141 12.74 -7.12 -11.30
N LEU A 142 12.53 -7.36 -10.00
CA LEU A 142 11.68 -8.45 -9.51
C LEU A 142 10.26 -8.36 -10.08
N ASN A 143 9.67 -7.15 -10.07
CA ASN A 143 8.32 -6.90 -10.60
C ASN A 143 8.23 -7.03 -12.12
N SER A 144 9.36 -6.98 -12.82
CA SER A 144 9.46 -7.17 -14.27
C SER A 144 9.62 -8.65 -14.68
N ARG A 145 9.96 -9.56 -13.75
CA ARG A 145 10.17 -11.01 -13.99
C ARG A 145 8.88 -11.85 -13.98
N GLY A 146 7.72 -11.21 -13.99
CA GLY A 146 6.42 -11.88 -14.08
C GLY A 146 5.62 -11.85 -12.78
N VAL A 147 4.29 -11.78 -12.93
CA VAL A 147 3.34 -11.62 -11.81
C VAL A 147 3.32 -12.83 -10.87
N THR A 148 3.60 -14.03 -11.36
CA THR A 148 3.61 -15.26 -10.57
C THR A 148 4.77 -15.29 -9.57
N THR A 149 5.97 -14.97 -10.04
CA THR A 149 7.18 -14.85 -9.21
C THR A 149 6.97 -13.82 -8.10
N VAL A 150 6.42 -12.66 -8.45
CA VAL A 150 6.14 -11.59 -7.49
C VAL A 150 5.04 -11.99 -6.50
N SER A 151 3.99 -12.67 -6.97
CA SER A 151 2.92 -13.16 -6.10
C SER A 151 3.47 -14.14 -5.07
N TRP A 152 4.35 -15.06 -5.46
CA TRP A 152 5.01 -16.00 -4.54
C TRP A 152 5.88 -15.27 -3.51
N PHE A 153 6.73 -14.34 -3.97
CA PHE A 153 7.53 -13.51 -3.08
C PHE A 153 6.68 -12.80 -2.03
N ASN A 154 5.58 -12.17 -2.47
CA ASN A 154 4.67 -11.47 -1.57
C ASN A 154 3.92 -12.43 -0.62
N THR A 155 3.55 -13.61 -1.10
CA THR A 155 2.90 -14.67 -0.31
C THR A 155 3.79 -15.10 0.86
N ILE A 156 5.06 -15.42 0.57
CA ILE A 156 6.05 -15.82 1.59
C ILE A 156 6.29 -14.69 2.58
N SER A 157 6.48 -13.47 2.08
CA SER A 157 6.68 -12.29 2.94
C SER A 157 5.48 -12.04 3.85
N SER A 158 4.27 -12.20 3.34
CA SER A 158 3.03 -12.02 4.11
C SER A 158 2.90 -13.05 5.22
N LEU A 159 3.19 -14.33 4.94
CA LEU A 159 3.21 -15.39 5.97
C LEU A 159 4.20 -15.08 7.09
N MET A 160 5.42 -14.66 6.74
CA MET A 160 6.45 -14.31 7.72
C MET A 160 5.98 -13.19 8.65
N LYS A 161 5.38 -12.14 8.11
CA LYS A 161 4.82 -11.05 8.93
C LYS A 161 3.69 -11.50 9.84
N MET A 162 2.79 -12.34 9.32
CA MET A 162 1.67 -12.87 10.11
C MET A 162 2.18 -13.71 11.28
N ALA A 163 3.23 -14.51 11.07
CA ALA A 163 3.86 -15.28 12.13
C ALA A 163 4.47 -14.38 13.21
N VAL A 164 5.20 -13.32 12.81
CA VAL A 164 5.78 -12.34 13.73
C VAL A 164 4.70 -11.64 14.56
N LEU A 165 3.64 -11.14 13.91
CA LEU A 165 2.53 -10.47 14.61
C LEU A 165 1.78 -11.41 15.55
N CYS A 166 1.57 -12.67 15.14
CA CYS A 166 0.97 -13.68 16.01
C CYS A 166 1.83 -13.93 17.26
N PHE A 167 3.15 -14.06 17.08
CA PHE A 167 4.09 -14.24 18.18
C PHE A 167 4.10 -13.05 19.15
N ILE A 168 4.11 -11.82 18.62
CA ILE A 168 4.00 -10.59 19.42
C ILE A 168 2.67 -10.57 20.19
N SER A 169 1.55 -10.86 19.52
CA SER A 169 0.23 -10.89 20.16
C SER A 169 0.13 -11.92 21.29
N LEU A 170 0.58 -13.16 21.05
CA LEU A 170 0.59 -14.23 22.06
C LEU A 170 1.47 -13.88 23.25
N THR A 171 2.68 -13.37 22.99
CA THR A 171 3.61 -12.94 24.05
C THR A 171 3.01 -11.82 24.89
N GLY A 172 2.36 -10.84 24.25
CA GLY A 172 1.65 -9.75 24.92
C GLY A 172 0.52 -10.26 25.84
N VAL A 173 -0.32 -11.17 25.36
CA VAL A 173 -1.41 -11.77 26.15
C VAL A 173 -0.86 -12.54 27.36
N VAL A 174 0.15 -13.38 27.15
CA VAL A 174 0.78 -14.16 28.24
C VAL A 174 1.40 -13.24 29.30
N LEU A 175 2.06 -12.16 28.89
CA LEU A 175 2.63 -11.16 29.80
C LEU A 175 1.56 -10.45 30.64
N LEU A 176 0.41 -10.13 30.04
CA LEU A 176 -0.72 -9.52 30.74
C LEU A 176 -1.31 -10.47 31.78
N VAL A 177 -1.44 -11.77 31.46
CA VAL A 177 -1.96 -12.78 32.39
C VAL A 177 -1.00 -13.04 33.56
N ILE A 178 0.31 -13.06 33.31
CA ILE A 178 1.34 -13.32 34.33
C ILE A 178 1.62 -12.09 35.21
N GLY A 179 1.20 -10.87 34.79
CA GLY A 179 1.35 -9.65 35.57
C GLY A 179 2.78 -9.10 35.68
N LYS A 180 3.75 -9.64 34.93
CA LYS A 180 5.16 -9.22 34.96
C LYS A 180 5.38 -7.94 34.14
N ARG A 181 5.22 -6.79 34.79
CA ARG A 181 5.40 -5.45 34.18
C ARG A 181 6.82 -5.13 33.74
N GLU A 182 7.83 -5.77 34.33
CA GLU A 182 9.25 -5.56 33.97
C GLU A 182 9.58 -5.99 32.53
N ASN A 183 8.83 -6.95 31.97
CA ASN A 183 9.01 -7.42 30.59
C ASN A 183 8.28 -6.56 29.54
N VAL A 184 7.49 -5.56 29.97
CA VAL A 184 6.75 -4.68 29.03
C VAL A 184 7.70 -3.78 28.24
N SER A 185 8.81 -3.32 28.85
CA SER A 185 9.83 -2.54 28.15
C SER A 185 10.54 -3.35 27.04
N ARG A 186 10.78 -4.65 27.26
CA ARG A 186 11.31 -5.55 26.23
C ARG A 186 10.32 -5.77 25.09
N PHE A 187 9.03 -5.77 25.40
CA PHE A 187 7.97 -5.87 24.42
C PHE A 187 7.83 -4.59 23.57
N GLU A 188 7.93 -3.41 24.18
CA GLU A 188 7.99 -2.12 23.47
C GLU A 188 9.18 -2.08 22.50
N ASN A 189 10.38 -2.48 22.95
CA ASN A 189 11.55 -2.57 22.08
C ASN A 189 11.36 -3.55 20.89
N ALA A 190 10.58 -4.63 21.07
CA ALA A 190 10.26 -5.57 20.00
C ALA A 190 9.22 -5.03 19.01
N LEU A 191 8.32 -4.13 19.47
CA LEU A 191 7.39 -3.38 18.63
C LEU A 191 8.09 -2.27 17.84
N ASP A 192 9.11 -1.64 18.43
CA ASP A 192 9.92 -0.59 17.78
C ASP A 192 10.85 -1.14 16.69
N ALA A 193 11.14 -2.45 16.73
CA ALA A 193 11.92 -3.12 15.71
C ALA A 193 11.07 -3.31 14.42
N GLU A 194 11.04 -2.29 13.56
CA GLU A 194 10.42 -2.40 12.24
C GLU A 194 11.12 -3.49 11.41
N PHE A 195 10.38 -4.52 11.00
CA PHE A 195 10.92 -5.58 10.16
C PHE A 195 10.96 -5.12 8.69
N PRO A 196 12.13 -5.06 8.03
CA PRO A 196 12.25 -4.62 6.63
C PRO A 196 11.34 -5.41 5.68
N VAL A 197 11.06 -6.67 6.01
CA VAL A 197 10.18 -7.58 5.28
C VAL A 197 8.76 -7.02 5.17
N SER A 198 8.24 -6.31 6.19
CA SER A 198 6.91 -5.70 6.11
C SER A 198 6.81 -4.67 5.01
N THR A 199 7.83 -3.82 4.95
CA THR A 199 7.93 -2.65 4.09
C THR A 199 8.27 -3.08 2.66
N LEU A 200 9.11 -4.10 2.49
CA LEU A 200 9.52 -4.67 1.20
C LEU A 200 8.34 -5.27 0.42
N ASN A 201 7.48 -6.04 1.09
CA ASN A 201 6.25 -6.56 0.50
C ASN A 201 5.30 -5.45 0.05
N SER A 202 5.09 -4.45 0.92
CA SER A 202 4.18 -3.34 0.64
C SER A 202 4.67 -2.52 -0.55
N ALA A 203 5.98 -2.27 -0.63
CA ALA A 203 6.64 -1.66 -1.78
C ALA A 203 6.43 -2.47 -3.06
N SER A 204 6.67 -3.78 -3.03
CA SER A 204 6.44 -4.64 -4.21
C SER A 204 4.98 -4.66 -4.65
N CYS A 205 4.04 -4.70 -3.71
CA CYS A 205 2.61 -4.64 -4.02
C CYS A 205 2.21 -3.28 -4.60
N GLY A 206 2.79 -2.19 -4.08
CA GLY A 206 2.62 -0.84 -4.62
C GLY A 206 3.08 -0.73 -6.06
N ILE A 207 4.22 -1.35 -6.43
CA ILE A 207 4.69 -1.42 -7.82
C ILE A 207 3.69 -2.17 -8.71
N LEU A 208 3.15 -3.31 -8.27
CA LEU A 208 2.12 -4.04 -9.01
C LEU A 208 0.84 -3.22 -9.20
N ALA A 209 0.39 -2.52 -8.15
CA ALA A 209 -0.81 -1.68 -8.22
C ALA A 209 -0.62 -0.49 -9.16
N ALA A 210 0.49 0.24 -9.01
CA ALA A 210 0.81 1.40 -9.84
C ALA A 210 1.01 1.02 -11.30
N SER A 211 1.77 -0.04 -11.59
CA SER A 211 2.01 -0.49 -12.97
C SER A 211 0.71 -0.87 -13.70
N ARG A 212 -0.26 -1.46 -12.98
CA ARG A 212 -1.61 -1.71 -13.50
C ARG A 212 -2.37 -0.41 -13.76
N MET A 213 -2.27 0.59 -12.89
CA MET A 213 -2.89 1.91 -13.13
C MET A 213 -2.34 2.59 -14.40
N PHE A 214 -1.03 2.54 -14.62
CA PHE A 214 -0.41 3.05 -15.85
C PHE A 214 -0.85 2.29 -17.09
N TYR A 215 -0.88 0.95 -17.02
CA TYR A 215 -1.40 0.10 -18.10
C TYR A 215 -2.84 0.47 -18.46
N THR A 216 -3.71 0.65 -17.46
CA THR A 216 -5.12 0.98 -17.69
C THR A 216 -5.32 2.42 -18.18
N ALA A 217 -4.55 3.38 -17.68
CA ALA A 217 -4.58 4.75 -18.17
C ALA A 217 -4.20 4.84 -19.66
N SER A 218 -3.25 4.01 -20.09
CA SER A 218 -2.84 3.90 -21.49
C SER A 218 -3.91 3.29 -22.38
N GLN A 219 -4.61 2.25 -21.90
CA GLN A 219 -5.75 1.64 -22.61
C GLN A 219 -6.91 2.63 -22.81
N GLU A 220 -7.12 3.54 -21.86
CA GLU A 220 -8.14 4.59 -21.93
C GLU A 220 -7.70 5.83 -22.73
N GLY A 221 -6.51 5.80 -23.35
CA GLY A 221 -5.98 6.92 -24.15
C GLY A 221 -5.49 8.12 -23.34
N GLN A 222 -5.43 8.02 -22.00
CA GLN A 222 -4.91 9.10 -21.14
C GLN A 222 -3.38 9.17 -21.10
N LEU A 223 -2.70 8.07 -21.44
CA LEU A 223 -1.24 7.97 -21.50
C LEU A 223 -0.78 7.33 -22.82
N PRO A 224 0.48 7.59 -23.26
CA PRO A 224 1.05 6.97 -24.46
C PRO A 224 0.91 5.44 -24.46
N SER A 225 0.76 4.85 -25.66
CA SER A 225 0.55 3.41 -25.86
C SER A 225 1.70 2.53 -25.35
N ILE A 226 2.89 3.10 -25.14
CA ILE A 226 4.07 2.40 -24.60
C ILE A 226 3.80 1.74 -23.24
N PHE A 227 2.92 2.31 -22.42
CA PHE A 227 2.59 1.80 -21.09
C PHE A 227 1.62 0.60 -21.12
N SER A 228 0.96 0.39 -22.26
CA SER A 228 0.12 -0.79 -22.49
C SER A 228 0.91 -2.01 -23.02
N MET A 229 2.19 -1.82 -23.36
CA MET A 229 3.04 -2.91 -23.88
C MET A 229 3.42 -3.91 -22.78
N LEU A 230 3.18 -5.19 -23.04
CA LEU A 230 3.48 -6.29 -22.14
C LEU A 230 4.74 -7.04 -22.62
N ASN A 231 5.60 -7.41 -21.69
CA ASN A 231 6.73 -8.32 -21.95
C ASN A 231 6.25 -9.79 -22.07
N ASN A 232 7.16 -10.71 -22.40
CA ASN A 232 6.93 -12.16 -22.48
C ASN A 232 6.31 -12.78 -21.20
N TYR A 233 6.47 -12.12 -20.05
CA TYR A 233 5.87 -12.51 -18.78
C TYR A 233 4.51 -11.85 -18.48
N HIS A 234 3.86 -11.23 -19.48
CA HIS A 234 2.60 -10.48 -19.34
C HIS A 234 2.65 -9.34 -18.29
N CYS A 235 3.84 -8.75 -18.08
CA CYS A 235 4.03 -7.60 -17.20
C CYS A 235 4.26 -6.30 -18.01
N PRO A 236 3.66 -5.16 -17.63
CA PRO A 236 3.89 -3.87 -18.28
C PRO A 236 5.21 -3.25 -17.81
N VAL A 237 6.33 -3.70 -18.39
CA VAL A 237 7.68 -3.30 -17.96
C VAL A 237 7.92 -1.80 -18.11
N ALA A 238 7.41 -1.16 -19.18
CA ALA A 238 7.55 0.28 -19.35
C ALA A 238 6.89 1.09 -18.21
N ALA A 239 5.75 0.62 -17.70
CA ALA A 239 5.08 1.22 -16.56
C ALA A 239 5.87 1.01 -15.26
N VAL A 240 6.40 -0.20 -15.04
CA VAL A 240 7.27 -0.52 -13.90
C VAL A 240 8.51 0.38 -13.91
N THR A 241 9.22 0.48 -15.03
CA THR A 241 10.41 1.33 -15.14
C THR A 241 10.07 2.80 -14.86
N LYS A 242 8.94 3.32 -15.35
CA LYS A 242 8.54 4.71 -15.07
C LYS A 242 8.22 4.96 -13.60
N ILE A 243 7.51 4.05 -12.92
CA ILE A 243 7.24 4.23 -11.49
C ILE A 243 8.53 4.21 -10.67
N ILE A 244 9.50 3.36 -11.03
CA ILE A 244 10.82 3.32 -10.36
C ILE A 244 11.60 4.62 -10.60
N ILE A 245 11.57 5.18 -11.81
CA ILE A 245 12.22 6.46 -12.11
C ILE A 245 11.60 7.59 -11.30
N PHE A 246 10.27 7.73 -11.29
CA PHE A 246 9.61 8.77 -10.48
C PHE A 246 9.89 8.61 -8.98
N SER A 247 9.89 7.37 -8.50
CA SER A 247 10.17 7.10 -7.09
C SER A 247 11.63 7.40 -6.74
N SER A 248 12.56 7.14 -7.66
CA SER A 248 13.98 7.50 -7.52
C SER A 248 14.16 9.02 -7.43
N ILE A 249 13.52 9.78 -8.32
CA ILE A 249 13.57 11.26 -8.24
C ILE A 249 13.01 11.74 -6.89
N ALA A 250 11.94 11.10 -6.42
CA ALA A 250 11.34 11.41 -5.13
C ALA A 250 12.22 11.05 -3.92
N VAL A 251 13.27 10.22 -4.03
CA VAL A 251 14.23 9.93 -2.93
C VAL A 251 15.19 11.10 -2.69
N ILE A 252 15.46 11.92 -3.70
CA ILE A 252 16.42 13.03 -3.65
C ILE A 252 16.03 14.11 -2.62
N PRO A 253 14.78 14.66 -2.65
CA PRO A 253 14.41 15.77 -1.77
C PRO A 253 14.27 15.35 -0.29
N SER A 254 14.84 16.14 0.61
CA SER A 254 14.80 15.87 2.06
C SER A 254 13.44 16.18 2.73
N ARG A 255 12.49 16.81 2.03
CA ARG A 255 11.16 17.23 2.56
C ARG A 255 10.02 16.26 2.21
N LEU A 256 10.32 14.99 1.98
CA LEU A 256 9.34 13.95 1.65
C LEU A 256 8.15 13.89 2.61
N VAL A 257 8.40 14.07 3.91
CA VAL A 257 7.38 13.91 4.97
C VAL A 257 6.18 14.83 4.79
N ASN A 258 6.40 16.10 4.41
CA ASN A 258 5.29 17.04 4.24
C ASN A 258 4.46 16.69 3.00
N LEU A 259 5.13 16.30 1.90
CA LEU A 259 4.47 15.95 0.65
C LEU A 259 3.63 14.67 0.80
N ILE A 260 4.15 13.67 1.51
CA ILE A 260 3.43 12.43 1.82
C ILE A 260 2.20 12.73 2.67
N LYS A 261 2.28 13.61 3.67
CA LYS A 261 1.14 13.97 4.51
C LYS A 261 -0.01 14.53 3.67
N TYR A 262 0.27 15.50 2.79
CA TYR A 262 -0.76 16.08 1.93
C TYR A 262 -1.33 15.07 0.93
N LEU A 263 -0.50 14.20 0.37
CA LEU A 263 -0.98 13.19 -0.58
C LEU A 263 -1.72 12.04 0.08
N MET A 264 -1.33 11.61 1.28
CA MET A 264 -2.11 10.63 2.05
C MET A 264 -3.47 11.20 2.45
N LEU A 265 -3.54 12.49 2.75
CA LEU A 265 -4.82 13.17 2.96
C LEU A 265 -5.65 13.19 1.67
N ALA A 266 -5.04 13.52 0.53
CA ALA A 266 -5.71 13.53 -0.76
C ALA A 266 -6.23 12.13 -1.18
N THR A 267 -5.44 11.07 -0.98
CA THR A 267 -5.87 9.70 -1.30
C THR A 267 -6.98 9.23 -0.36
N LEU A 268 -6.98 9.64 0.91
CA LEU A 268 -8.08 9.39 1.83
C LEU A 268 -9.36 10.04 1.32
N ILE A 269 -9.33 11.34 0.99
CA ILE A 269 -10.50 12.07 0.47
C ILE A 269 -11.05 11.40 -0.79
N LEU A 270 -10.18 11.02 -1.73
CA LEU A 270 -10.58 10.34 -2.95
C LEU A 270 -11.15 8.94 -2.71
N SER A 271 -10.62 8.21 -1.73
CA SER A 271 -11.19 6.92 -1.35
C SER A 271 -12.61 7.08 -0.80
N GLU A 272 -12.85 8.09 0.04
CA GLU A 272 -14.20 8.39 0.56
C GLU A 272 -15.13 8.91 -0.55
N LEU A 273 -14.61 9.60 -1.57
CA LEU A 273 -15.38 10.01 -2.73
C LEU A 273 -15.96 8.82 -3.51
N SER A 274 -15.33 7.63 -3.42
CA SER A 274 -15.83 6.41 -4.03
C SER A 274 -17.14 5.92 -3.37
N MET A 275 -17.34 6.19 -2.07
CA MET A 275 -18.61 5.93 -1.38
C MET A 275 -19.72 6.82 -1.93
N ILE A 276 -19.43 8.11 -2.12
CA ILE A 276 -20.39 9.07 -2.69
C ILE A 276 -20.70 8.70 -4.15
N ALA A 277 -19.69 8.28 -4.91
CA ALA A 277 -19.85 7.77 -6.27
C ALA A 277 -20.81 6.58 -6.33
N LEU A 278 -20.71 5.64 -5.37
CA LEU A 278 -21.60 4.49 -5.31
C LEU A 278 -23.03 4.93 -5.04
N LEU A 279 -23.25 5.78 -4.02
CA LEU A 279 -24.58 6.30 -3.70
C LEU A 279 -25.21 7.03 -4.89
N LYS A 280 -24.43 7.85 -5.60
CA LYS A 280 -24.88 8.53 -6.82
C LYS A 280 -25.23 7.53 -7.93
N LEU A 281 -24.42 6.49 -8.13
CA LEU A 281 -24.72 5.42 -9.09
C LEU A 281 -26.00 4.68 -8.71
N ARG A 282 -26.25 4.43 -7.42
CA ARG A 282 -27.50 3.80 -6.93
C ARG A 282 -28.73 4.62 -7.28
N TYR A 283 -28.62 5.95 -7.21
CA TYR A 283 -29.70 6.88 -7.54
C TYR A 283 -29.92 7.01 -9.05
N GLN A 284 -28.85 7.09 -9.84
CA GLN A 284 -28.93 7.28 -11.30
C GLN A 284 -29.31 6.00 -12.05
N GLU A 285 -28.81 4.85 -11.61
CA GLU A 285 -29.01 3.55 -12.26
C GLU A 285 -29.56 2.51 -11.26
N PRO A 286 -30.83 2.64 -10.83
CA PRO A 286 -31.42 1.77 -9.82
C PRO A 286 -31.60 0.32 -10.31
N ASN A 287 -31.81 0.14 -11.61
CA ASN A 287 -32.06 -1.17 -12.24
C ASN A 287 -30.79 -1.91 -12.69
N LEU A 288 -29.60 -1.34 -12.43
CA LEU A 288 -28.33 -1.98 -12.77
C LEU A 288 -28.20 -3.31 -12.01
N HIS A 289 -27.85 -4.40 -12.71
CA HIS A 289 -27.64 -5.69 -12.08
C HIS A 289 -26.38 -5.66 -11.20
N ARG A 290 -26.53 -5.99 -9.92
CA ARG A 290 -25.43 -6.01 -8.93
C ARG A 290 -25.41 -7.36 -8.24
N PRO A 291 -24.38 -8.18 -8.47
CA PRO A 291 -24.25 -9.49 -7.82
C PRO A 291 -24.10 -9.40 -6.30
N TYR A 292 -23.60 -8.27 -5.79
CA TYR A 292 -23.39 -7.96 -4.39
C TYR A 292 -24.06 -6.62 -4.06
N LYS A 293 -24.77 -6.49 -2.93
CA LYS A 293 -25.54 -5.28 -2.54
C LYS A 293 -25.41 -4.96 -1.05
#